data_AF-A0A7T0JMB8-F1
#
_entry.id   AF-A0A7T0JMB8-F1
#
_cell.length_a   1.000
_cell.length_b   1.000
_cell.length_c   1.000
_cell.angle_alpha   90.00
_cell.angle_beta   90.00
_cell.angle_gamma   90.00
#
_symmetry.space_group_name_H-M   'P 1'
#
loop_
_entity.id
_entity.type
_entity.pdbx_description
1 polymer ?
#
loop_
_entity_poly.entity_id
_entity_poly.type
_entity_poly.pdbx_seq_one_letter_code
_entity_poly.pdbx_strand_id
1 'polypeptide(L)'
;MDFLGVELKQTLFYQEIADEEQREGIKEESMTLLTRLLRRKFGLQPALETALEQLPSMETATLEGLADALLGFTDISDLQGWLGKR
;
A
#
# COMPACT_ATOMS: atom_id res chain seq x y z
N MET A 1 2.68 -38.27 -10.67
CA MET A 1 2.21 -37.49 -9.50
C MET A 1 3.44 -36.92 -8.82
N ASP A 2 3.50 -35.61 -8.70
CA ASP A 2 4.59 -34.92 -7.98
C ASP A 2 4.23 -34.85 -6.49
N PHE A 3 4.58 -35.91 -5.76
CA PHE A 3 4.27 -36.04 -4.32
C PHE A 3 5.10 -35.09 -3.45
N LEU A 4 6.33 -34.77 -3.88
CA LEU A 4 7.23 -33.84 -3.17
C LEU A 4 6.71 -32.41 -3.19
N GLY A 5 6.17 -31.95 -4.32
CA GLY A 5 5.57 -30.62 -4.43
C GLY A 5 4.33 -30.43 -3.55
N VAL A 6 3.58 -31.50 -3.25
CA VAL A 6 2.38 -31.45 -2.39
C VAL A 6 2.75 -31.45 -0.90
N GLU A 7 3.80 -32.17 -0.49
CA GLU A 7 4.29 -32.15 0.90
C GLU A 7 4.95 -30.82 1.27
N LEU A 8 5.72 -30.21 0.36
CA LEU A 8 6.36 -28.90 0.60
C LEU A 8 5.32 -27.80 0.87
N LYS A 9 4.20 -27.78 0.13
CA LYS A 9 3.12 -26.80 0.32
C LYS A 9 2.37 -26.92 1.66
N GLN A 10 2.51 -28.06 2.35
CA GLN A 10 1.90 -28.30 3.66
C GLN A 10 2.82 -27.90 4.81
N THR A 11 4.08 -27.53 4.54
CA THR A 11 4.99 -27.05 5.57
C THR A 11 4.61 -25.65 6.02
N LEU A 12 4.74 -25.38 7.32
CA LEU A 12 4.51 -24.04 7.89
C LEU A 12 5.38 -22.99 7.20
N PHE A 13 6.62 -23.34 6.86
CA PHE A 13 7.54 -22.45 6.13
C PHE A 13 7.01 -22.02 4.76
N TYR A 14 6.41 -22.95 3.99
CA TYR A 14 5.82 -22.59 2.70
C TYR A 14 4.56 -21.73 2.88
N GLN A 15 3.76 -21.99 3.91
CA GLN A 15 2.59 -21.16 4.24
C GLN A 15 3.01 -19.75 4.65
N GLU A 16 4.04 -19.60 5.47
CA GLU A 16 4.59 -18.31 5.88
C GLU A 16 5.11 -17.50 4.69
N ILE A 17 5.82 -18.14 3.75
CA ILE A 17 6.28 -17.47 2.52
C ILE A 17 5.09 -17.05 1.67
N ALA A 18 4.11 -17.94 1.45
CA ALA A 18 2.94 -17.64 0.64
C ALA A 18 2.12 -16.48 1.25
N ASP A 19 1.98 -16.44 2.58
CA ASP A 19 1.32 -15.36 3.30
C ASP A 19 2.09 -14.04 3.15
N GLU A 20 3.43 -14.08 3.22
CA GLU A 20 4.27 -12.89 3.05
C GLU A 20 4.20 -12.35 1.61
N GLU A 21 4.29 -13.22 0.61
CA GLU A 21 4.12 -12.86 -0.80
C GLU A 21 2.74 -12.25 -1.05
N GLN A 22 1.70 -12.80 -0.42
CA GLN A 22 0.35 -12.25 -0.51
C GLN A 22 0.26 -10.85 0.14
N ARG A 23 0.87 -10.66 1.32
CA ARG A 23 0.89 -9.34 2.00
C ARG A 23 1.61 -8.28 1.18
N GLU A 24 2.76 -8.63 0.59
CA GLU A 24 3.51 -7.70 -0.25
C GLU A 24 2.71 -7.33 -1.50
N GLY A 25 2.05 -8.30 -2.15
CA GLY A 25 1.18 -8.04 -3.30
C GLY A 25 0.02 -7.11 -2.97
N ILE A 26 -0.63 -7.28 -1.81
CA ILE A 26 -1.69 -6.39 -1.34
C ILE A 26 -1.14 -4.98 -1.09
N LYS A 27 0.06 -4.86 -0.52
CA LYS A 27 0.70 -3.57 -0.26
C LYS A 27 1.06 -2.86 -1.57
N GLU A 28 1.67 -3.54 -2.53
CA GLU A 28 1.99 -2.99 -3.84
C GLU A 28 0.74 -2.52 -4.61
N GLU A 29 -0.34 -3.31 -4.58
CA GLU A 29 -1.61 -2.93 -5.20
C GLU A 29 -2.21 -1.69 -4.52
N SER A 30 -2.19 -1.65 -3.19
CA SER A 30 -2.68 -0.51 -2.41
C SER A 30 -1.91 0.77 -2.74
N MET A 31 -0.58 0.70 -2.81
CA MET A 31 0.27 1.84 -3.20
C MET A 31 -0.02 2.30 -4.62
N THR A 32 -0.19 1.37 -5.56
CA THR A 32 -0.50 1.66 -6.95
C THR A 32 -1.84 2.40 -7.08
N LEU A 33 -2.86 1.90 -6.37
CA LEU A 33 -4.18 2.51 -6.37
C LEU A 33 -4.16 3.89 -5.72
N LEU A 34 -3.56 4.03 -4.53
CA LEU A 34 -3.42 5.31 -3.84
C LEU A 34 -2.69 6.35 -4.70
N THR A 35 -1.58 5.96 -5.34
CA THR A 35 -0.82 6.84 -6.23
C THR A 35 -1.71 7.38 -7.36
N ARG A 36 -2.51 6.50 -8.00
CA ARG A 36 -3.44 6.89 -9.06
C ARG A 36 -4.54 7.81 -8.54
N LEU A 37 -5.12 7.52 -7.38
CA LEU A 37 -6.20 8.31 -6.78
C LEU A 37 -5.72 9.69 -6.35
N LEU A 38 -4.54 9.78 -5.72
CA LEU A 38 -3.93 11.04 -5.30
C LEU A 38 -3.61 11.93 -6.51
N ARG A 39 -2.99 11.37 -7.56
CA ARG A 39 -2.74 12.09 -8.82
C ARG A 39 -4.02 12.53 -9.51
N ARG A 40 -5.09 11.71 -9.46
CA ARG A 40 -6.39 12.09 -10.02
C ARG A 40 -7.05 13.22 -9.24
N LYS A 41 -6.93 13.23 -7.91
CA LYS A 41 -7.56 14.24 -7.05
C LYS A 41 -6.81 15.58 -7.09
N PHE A 42 -5.49 15.55 -6.97
CA PHE A 42 -4.68 16.75 -6.79
C PHE A 42 -3.94 17.21 -8.05
N GLY A 43 -3.97 16.41 -9.12
CA GLY A 43 -3.17 16.66 -10.31
C GLY A 43 -1.68 16.38 -10.09
N LEU A 44 -0.87 16.67 -11.11
CA LEU A 44 0.59 16.54 -11.02
C LEU A 44 1.17 17.83 -10.45
N GLN A 45 1.75 17.75 -9.25
CA GLN A 45 2.42 18.89 -8.62
C GLN A 45 3.54 18.44 -7.68
N PRO A 46 4.58 19.26 -7.44
CA PRO A 46 5.75 18.86 -6.66
C PRO A 46 5.40 18.36 -5.25
N ALA A 47 4.48 19.03 -4.56
CA ALA A 47 4.04 18.64 -3.22
C ALA A 47 3.43 17.23 -3.17
N LEU A 48 2.76 16.81 -4.25
CA LEU A 48 2.22 15.46 -4.34
C LEU A 48 3.34 14.44 -4.54
N GLU A 49 4.29 14.70 -5.44
CA GLU A 49 5.37 13.73 -5.70
C GLU A 49 6.23 13.50 -4.43
N THR A 50 6.51 14.55 -3.65
CA THR A 50 7.15 14.41 -2.32
C THR A 50 6.31 13.59 -1.32
N ALA A 51 4.98 13.64 -1.40
CA ALA A 51 4.12 12.81 -0.56
C ALA A 51 4.15 11.34 -1.01
N LEU A 52 4.17 11.08 -2.32
CA LEU A 52 4.18 9.73 -2.90
C LEU A 52 5.46 8.96 -2.55
N GLU A 53 6.60 9.65 -2.43
CA GLU A 53 7.88 9.07 -1.98
C GLU A 53 7.80 8.42 -0.60
N GLN A 54 6.83 8.79 0.23
CA GLN A 54 6.68 8.26 1.59
C GLN A 54 5.77 7.04 1.69
N LEU A 55 5.02 6.70 0.63
CA LEU A 55 4.10 5.56 0.62
C LEU A 55 4.82 4.20 0.79
N PRO A 56 5.98 3.92 0.15
CA PRO A 56 6.63 2.62 0.26
C PRO A 56 7.05 2.24 1.70
N SER A 57 7.37 3.24 2.54
CA SER A 57 7.78 3.03 3.92
C SER A 57 6.61 2.92 4.90
N MET A 58 5.36 3.05 4.44
CA MET A 58 4.17 2.86 5.28
C MET A 58 3.84 1.39 5.44
N GLU A 59 3.31 1.04 6.62
CA GLU A 59 2.60 -0.22 6.85
C GLU A 59 1.29 -0.25 6.06
N THR A 60 0.83 -1.44 5.69
CA THR A 60 -0.43 -1.63 4.93
C THR A 60 -1.63 -0.99 5.61
N ALA A 61 -1.76 -1.14 6.93
CA ALA A 61 -2.85 -0.51 7.70
C ALA A 61 -2.83 1.04 7.60
N THR A 62 -1.65 1.64 7.52
CA THR A 62 -1.51 3.09 7.35
C THR A 62 -1.93 3.51 5.94
N LEU A 63 -1.61 2.73 4.92
CA LEU A 63 -2.07 2.96 3.55
C LEU A 63 -3.60 2.86 3.44
N GLU A 64 -4.22 1.88 4.10
CA GLU A 64 -5.68 1.74 4.17
C GLU A 64 -6.31 2.96 4.86
N GLY A 65 -5.75 3.42 5.99
CA GLY A 65 -6.22 4.63 6.67
C GLY A 65 -6.08 5.89 5.82
N LEU A 66 -5.04 5.98 4.98
CA LEU A 66 -4.90 7.05 4.00
C LEU A 66 -6.00 6.98 2.92
N ALA A 67 -6.37 5.78 2.46
CA ALA A 67 -7.42 5.60 1.47
C ALA A 67 -8.78 6.10 1.98
N ASP A 68 -9.12 5.82 3.23
CA ASP A 68 -10.33 6.33 3.88
C ASP A 68 -10.28 7.85 4.05
N ALA A 69 -9.16 8.39 4.56
CA ALA A 69 -8.99 9.82 4.77
C ALA A 69 -9.05 10.61 3.45
N LEU A 70 -8.54 10.04 2.35
CA LEU A 70 -8.53 10.64 1.02
C LEU A 70 -9.92 11.04 0.53
N LEU A 71 -10.97 10.30 0.95
CA LEU A 71 -12.35 10.61 0.60
C LEU A 71 -12.78 11.98 1.16
N GLY A 72 -12.22 12.40 2.29
CA GLY A 72 -12.48 13.68 2.93
C GLY A 72 -11.56 14.82 2.50
N PHE A 73 -10.47 14.54 1.78
CA PHE A 73 -9.51 15.59 1.38
C PHE A 73 -10.09 16.50 0.31
N THR A 74 -9.93 17.80 0.56
CA THR A 74 -10.34 18.91 -0.31
C THR A 74 -9.14 19.58 -0.97
N ASP A 75 -8.01 19.64 -0.29
CA ASP A 75 -6.77 20.26 -0.77
C ASP A 75 -5.54 19.39 -0.48
N ILE A 76 -4.43 19.63 -1.18
CA ILE A 76 -3.16 18.94 -0.92
C ILE A 76 -2.64 19.17 0.50
N SER A 77 -3.00 20.28 1.13
CA SER A 77 -2.68 20.59 2.53
C SER A 77 -3.29 19.56 3.50
N ASP A 78 -4.44 18.97 3.17
CA ASP A 78 -5.07 17.92 3.97
C ASP A 78 -4.20 16.65 3.97
N LEU A 79 -3.66 16.28 2.80
CA LEU A 79 -2.72 15.16 2.66
C LEU A 79 -1.44 15.43 3.47
N GLN A 80 -0.85 16.62 3.35
CA GLN A 80 0.36 16.99 4.10
C GLN A 80 0.11 16.96 5.61
N GLY A 81 -1.04 17.49 6.05
CA GLY A 81 -1.44 17.47 7.45
C GLY A 81 -1.72 16.06 7.98
N TRP A 82 -2.25 15.16 7.15
CA TRP A 82 -2.43 13.75 7.50
C TRP A 82 -1.07 13.05 7.63
N LEU A 83 -0.17 13.22 6.66
CA LEU A 83 1.16 12.60 6.66
C LEU A 83 2.02 13.04 7.85
N GLY A 84 1.89 14.28 8.30
CA GLY A 84 2.62 14.79 9.47
C GLY A 84 2.11 14.30 10.83
N LYS A 85 0.93 13.66 10.88
CA LYS A 85 0.33 13.11 12.10
C LYS A 85 0.44 11.58 12.19
N ARG A 86 0.88 10.94 11.10
CA ARG A 86 0.92 9.49 10.96
C ARG A 86 2.01 8.87 11.85
#